data_AF-A0A1M6B859-F1
#
_entry.id   AF-A0A1M6B859-F1
#
_cell.length_a   1.000
_cell.length_b   1.000
_cell.length_c   1.000
_cell.angle_alpha   90.00
_cell.angle_beta   90.00
_cell.angle_gamma   90.00
#
_symmetry.space_group_name_H-M   'P 1'
#
loop_
_entity.id
_entity.type
_entity.pdbx_description
1 polymer ?
#
loop_
_entity_poly.entity_id
_entity_poly.type
_entity_poly.pdbx_seq_one_letter_code
_entity_poly.pdbx_strand_id
1 'polypeptide(L)'
;MISRRLLLGLGVTTALAPLAACGSNLGGGMNGAAPCLSPGELTSFDTLGGAPLSYAGTGTRQSFNADPAFVDLLEEWAAEWVDVAGLGPLVEVSTYGAHVDKCPSWHASGRAFDIAELIHEDGTVSCRYDRWGEDPARLRQYWRLAASLSTRFTYTLAYPYNAEHHNHLHVDNGVNGYGATSFRERSQAQTEIAQGVLRHVFGRDVAISGDFDDATREAVRAVQQDAGISVRLATAEGWKAFLDAAVVA
;
A
#
# COMPACT_ATOMS: atom_id res chain seq x y z
N MET A 1 48.64 -20.94 -43.60
CA MET A 1 49.40 -21.22 -42.35
C MET A 1 48.68 -20.46 -41.23
N ILE A 2 47.77 -21.11 -40.46
CA ILE A 2 47.93 -21.62 -39.06
C ILE A 2 48.42 -20.47 -38.14
N SER A 3 47.79 -20.02 -37.04
CA SER A 3 47.12 -20.67 -35.88
C SER A 3 46.36 -19.57 -35.07
N ARG A 4 45.12 -19.70 -34.58
CA ARG A 4 44.58 -20.37 -33.35
C ARG A 4 44.95 -19.75 -31.96
N ARG A 5 43.88 -19.38 -31.22
CA ARG A 5 43.66 -19.30 -29.73
C ARG A 5 44.24 -18.05 -29.02
N LEU A 6 43.62 -17.41 -28.01
CA LEU A 6 42.87 -17.82 -26.80
C LEU A 6 41.75 -16.80 -26.46
N LEU A 7 40.52 -17.18 -26.07
CA LEU A 7 39.98 -17.57 -24.74
C LEU A 7 39.78 -16.41 -23.71
N LEU A 8 38.49 -16.30 -23.31
CA LEU A 8 37.88 -15.91 -22.03
C LEU A 8 38.01 -14.50 -21.45
N GLY A 9 36.85 -13.98 -21.05
CA GLY A 9 36.71 -12.91 -20.07
C GLY A 9 35.32 -12.28 -20.01
N LEU A 10 34.24 -13.07 -19.97
CA LEU A 10 32.90 -12.59 -19.61
C LEU A 10 32.92 -12.16 -18.14
N GLY A 11 33.19 -10.88 -17.90
CA GLY A 11 32.93 -10.23 -16.63
C GLY A 11 31.49 -9.74 -16.61
N VAL A 12 30.55 -10.61 -16.20
CA VAL A 12 29.23 -10.14 -15.77
C VAL A 12 29.43 -9.48 -14.41
N THR A 13 29.59 -8.16 -14.42
CA THR A 13 29.45 -7.36 -13.21
C THR A 13 27.98 -7.35 -12.83
N THR A 14 27.58 -8.27 -11.94
CA THR A 14 26.35 -8.12 -11.16
C THR A 14 26.52 -6.89 -10.29
N ALA A 15 26.05 -5.74 -10.78
CA ALA A 15 25.86 -4.57 -9.95
C ALA A 15 24.74 -4.91 -8.96
N LEU A 16 25.13 -5.26 -7.73
CA LEU A 16 24.23 -5.26 -6.58
C LEU A 16 23.79 -3.80 -6.39
N ALA A 17 22.64 -3.45 -6.94
CA ALA A 17 21.97 -2.21 -6.58
C ALA A 17 21.65 -2.29 -5.07
N PRO A 18 21.99 -1.27 -4.27
CA PRO A 18 21.60 -1.24 -2.88
C PRO A 18 20.08 -1.21 -2.81
N LEU A 19 19.47 -2.32 -2.37
CA LEU A 19 18.07 -2.36 -1.97
C LEU A 19 17.92 -1.43 -0.78
N ALA A 20 17.38 -0.23 -1.02
CA ALA A 20 16.85 0.63 0.03
C ALA A 20 15.60 -0.07 0.59
N ALA A 21 15.82 -1.04 1.49
CA ALA A 21 14.77 -1.80 2.14
C ALA A 21 14.42 -1.11 3.47
N CYS A 22 13.22 -0.54 3.53
CA CYS A 22 12.67 0.25 4.65
C CYS A 22 12.33 -0.61 5.88
N GLY A 23 12.44 -0.05 7.08
CA GLY A 23 12.49 -0.75 8.36
C GLY A 23 11.28 -0.46 9.23
N SER A 24 10.48 -1.50 9.49
CA SER A 24 9.34 -1.43 10.40
C SER A 24 9.78 -1.25 11.86
N ASN A 25 9.49 -0.08 12.43
CA ASN A 25 9.24 0.07 13.86
C ASN A 25 7.83 -0.47 14.13
N LEU A 26 7.75 -1.67 14.72
CA LEU A 26 6.50 -2.22 15.22
C LEU A 26 5.99 -1.33 16.38
N GLY A 27 5.06 -0.44 16.07
CA GLY A 27 4.32 0.33 17.07
C GLY A 27 3.48 -0.60 17.95
N GLY A 28 3.96 -0.86 19.16
CA GLY A 28 3.25 -1.61 20.18
C GLY A 28 4.21 -2.22 21.19
N GLY A 29 4.39 -1.57 22.33
CA GLY A 29 5.31 -1.99 23.38
C GLY A 29 5.10 -3.43 23.83
N MET A 30 6.02 -4.31 23.44
CA MET A 30 6.31 -5.58 24.10
C MET A 30 7.83 -5.74 24.16
N ASN A 31 8.37 -5.91 25.37
CA ASN A 31 9.79 -6.11 25.65
C ASN A 31 10.25 -7.52 25.21
N GLY A 32 10.32 -7.72 23.90
CA GLY A 32 10.89 -8.89 23.24
C GLY A 32 10.87 -8.65 21.73
N ALA A 33 12.00 -8.84 21.04
CA ALA A 33 12.02 -8.76 19.58
C ALA A 33 10.98 -9.74 19.03
N ALA A 34 10.01 -9.24 18.25
CA ALA A 34 9.01 -10.10 17.62
C ALA A 34 9.73 -11.20 16.82
N PRO A 35 9.30 -12.47 16.94
CA PRO A 35 9.94 -13.57 16.22
C PRO A 35 9.85 -13.32 14.71
N CYS A 36 10.89 -13.72 13.98
CA CYS A 36 10.88 -13.62 12.52
C CYS A 36 9.73 -14.42 11.94
N LEU A 37 8.95 -13.78 11.08
CA LEU A 37 7.94 -14.45 10.28
C LEU A 37 8.67 -15.11 9.11
N SER A 38 9.01 -16.40 9.27
CA SER A 38 9.50 -17.17 8.14
C SER A 38 8.41 -17.26 7.07
N PRO A 39 8.70 -16.94 5.81
CA PRO A 39 7.72 -17.14 4.75
C PRO A 39 7.39 -18.64 4.64
N GLY A 40 6.15 -18.93 4.27
CA GLY A 40 5.80 -20.23 3.72
C GLY A 40 6.41 -20.41 2.33
N GLU A 41 5.80 -21.25 1.50
CA GLU A 41 6.12 -21.29 0.08
C GLU A 41 5.75 -19.94 -0.57
N LEU A 42 6.69 -19.33 -1.28
CA LEU A 42 6.46 -18.10 -2.04
C LEU A 42 6.19 -18.44 -3.49
N THR A 43 5.25 -17.73 -4.11
CA THR A 43 5.03 -17.76 -5.56
C THR A 43 5.63 -16.53 -6.22
N SER A 44 6.08 -16.69 -7.46
CA SER A 44 6.51 -15.57 -8.29
C SER A 44 5.33 -15.01 -9.08
N PHE A 45 5.26 -13.68 -9.20
CA PHE A 45 4.25 -12.97 -9.97
C PHE A 45 4.86 -11.71 -10.60
N ASP A 46 4.41 -11.34 -11.78
CA ASP A 46 4.91 -10.18 -12.54
C ASP A 46 3.79 -9.27 -13.07
N THR A 47 2.56 -9.53 -12.66
CA THR A 47 1.39 -8.69 -12.95
C THR A 47 0.60 -8.35 -11.70
N LEU A 48 -0.21 -7.29 -11.78
CA LEU A 48 -1.27 -6.97 -10.82
C LEU A 48 -2.43 -6.32 -11.57
N GLY A 49 -3.65 -6.84 -11.43
CA GLY A 49 -4.80 -6.43 -12.22
C GLY A 49 -4.58 -6.62 -13.73
N GLY A 50 -3.76 -7.61 -14.10
CA GLY A 50 -3.31 -7.85 -15.48
C GLY A 50 -2.22 -6.90 -16.00
N ALA A 51 -1.85 -5.86 -15.26
CA ALA A 51 -0.81 -4.92 -15.65
C ALA A 51 0.58 -5.39 -15.19
N PRO A 52 1.64 -5.23 -16.01
CA PRO A 52 2.99 -5.62 -15.63
C PRO A 52 3.52 -4.81 -14.44
N LEU A 53 4.33 -5.47 -13.61
CA LEU A 53 5.03 -4.85 -12.49
C LEU A 53 6.40 -4.29 -12.93
N SER A 54 6.74 -3.10 -12.45
CA SER A 54 8.07 -2.51 -12.56
C SER A 54 8.60 -2.09 -11.19
N TYR A 55 9.90 -2.23 -10.97
CA TYR A 55 10.51 -1.77 -9.73
C TYR A 55 10.70 -0.25 -9.75
N ALA A 56 10.09 0.45 -8.81
CA ALA A 56 10.04 1.91 -8.75
C ALA A 56 11.42 2.59 -8.70
N GLY A 57 12.43 1.90 -8.15
CA GLY A 57 13.79 2.42 -8.07
C GLY A 57 14.52 2.49 -9.41
N THR A 58 14.21 1.59 -10.35
CA THR A 58 14.94 1.46 -11.62
C THR A 58 14.06 1.57 -12.86
N GLY A 59 12.73 1.49 -12.72
CA GLY A 59 11.78 1.35 -13.83
C GLY A 59 11.86 -0.01 -14.52
N THR A 60 12.60 -0.97 -13.98
CA THR A 60 12.80 -2.28 -14.61
C THR A 60 11.60 -3.18 -14.34
N ARG A 61 10.97 -3.67 -15.42
CA ARG A 61 9.98 -4.74 -15.34
C ARG A 61 10.62 -6.02 -14.82
N GLN A 62 10.02 -6.61 -13.79
CA GLN A 62 10.52 -7.82 -13.17
C GLN A 62 9.43 -8.51 -12.36
N SER A 63 9.65 -9.79 -12.08
CA SER A 63 8.80 -10.57 -11.16
C SER A 63 9.19 -10.30 -9.71
N PHE A 64 8.21 -10.38 -8.82
CA PHE A 64 8.37 -10.35 -7.38
C PHE A 64 7.93 -11.70 -6.80
N ASN A 65 8.18 -11.91 -5.51
CA ASN A 65 7.75 -13.10 -4.79
C ASN A 65 6.88 -12.71 -3.60
N ALA A 66 5.83 -13.48 -3.32
CA ALA A 66 4.93 -13.25 -2.19
C ALA A 66 4.24 -14.56 -1.78
N ASP A 67 3.56 -14.53 -0.63
CA ASP A 67 2.64 -15.58 -0.25
C ASP A 67 1.51 -15.71 -1.30
N PRO A 68 1.18 -16.92 -1.79
CA PRO A 68 0.20 -17.11 -2.85
C PRO A 68 -1.18 -16.52 -2.54
N ALA A 69 -1.68 -16.70 -1.32
CA ALA A 69 -2.98 -16.15 -0.92
C ALA A 69 -2.94 -14.62 -0.78
N PHE A 70 -1.76 -14.05 -0.52
CA PHE A 70 -1.57 -12.60 -0.54
C PHE A 70 -1.56 -12.05 -1.97
N VAL A 71 -1.00 -12.77 -2.94
CA VAL A 71 -1.11 -12.43 -4.37
C VAL A 71 -2.58 -12.43 -4.81
N ASP A 72 -3.34 -13.47 -4.46
CA ASP A 72 -4.78 -13.53 -4.78
C ASP A 72 -5.53 -12.32 -4.19
N LEU A 73 -5.23 -11.94 -2.94
CA LEU A 73 -5.83 -10.78 -2.29
C LEU A 73 -5.49 -9.45 -2.99
N LEU A 74 -4.25 -9.31 -3.47
CA LEU A 74 -3.84 -8.14 -4.26
C LEU A 74 -4.57 -8.08 -5.60
N GLU A 75 -4.70 -9.21 -6.30
CA GLU A 75 -5.40 -9.30 -7.60
C GLU A 75 -6.89 -8.97 -7.45
N GLU A 76 -7.55 -9.49 -6.42
CA GLU A 76 -8.94 -9.14 -6.10
C GLU A 76 -9.10 -7.64 -5.82
N TRP A 77 -8.20 -7.07 -5.02
CA TRP A 77 -8.20 -5.64 -4.75
C TRP A 77 -8.01 -4.82 -6.03
N ALA A 78 -7.07 -5.21 -6.88
CA ALA A 78 -6.76 -4.47 -8.11
C ALA A 78 -7.93 -4.49 -9.10
N ALA A 79 -8.64 -5.63 -9.20
CA ALA A 79 -9.87 -5.72 -10.00
C ALA A 79 -10.94 -4.74 -9.50
N GLU A 80 -11.22 -4.74 -8.19
CA GLU A 80 -12.19 -3.79 -7.60
C GLU A 80 -11.76 -2.34 -7.78
N TRP A 81 -10.48 -2.03 -7.62
CA TRP A 81 -9.94 -0.69 -7.82
C TRP A 81 -10.14 -0.20 -9.25
N VAL A 82 -9.85 -1.03 -10.27
CA VAL A 82 -10.04 -0.67 -11.67
C VAL A 82 -11.50 -0.29 -11.95
N ASP A 83 -12.46 -1.02 -11.38
CA ASP A 83 -13.88 -0.76 -11.57
C ASP A 83 -14.33 0.59 -10.98
N VAL A 84 -13.73 1.02 -9.86
CA VAL A 84 -14.16 2.22 -9.11
C VAL A 84 -13.28 3.45 -9.34
N ALA A 85 -12.05 3.28 -9.84
CA ALA A 85 -11.11 4.38 -10.07
C ALA A 85 -11.63 5.36 -11.14
N GLY A 86 -12.34 4.85 -12.14
CA GLY A 86 -12.84 5.63 -13.27
C GLY A 86 -11.72 6.12 -14.21
N LEU A 87 -10.58 5.41 -14.23
CA LEU A 87 -9.39 5.74 -15.03
C LEU A 87 -9.09 4.72 -16.14
N GLY A 88 -9.99 3.75 -16.34
CA GLY A 88 -9.77 2.63 -17.24
C GLY A 88 -8.86 1.54 -16.65
N PRO A 89 -8.53 0.51 -17.45
CA PRO A 89 -7.64 -0.59 -17.06
C PRO A 89 -6.27 -0.11 -16.58
N LEU A 90 -5.64 -0.89 -15.70
CA LEU A 90 -4.23 -0.71 -15.37
C LEU A 90 -3.35 -1.07 -16.58
N VAL A 91 -2.33 -0.26 -16.82
CA VAL A 91 -1.32 -0.42 -17.89
C VAL A 91 0.04 -0.76 -17.33
N GLU A 92 0.37 -0.26 -16.13
CA GLU A 92 1.60 -0.62 -15.41
C GLU A 92 1.45 -0.30 -13.91
N VAL A 93 2.06 -1.13 -13.07
CA VAL A 93 2.16 -0.89 -11.63
C VAL A 93 3.62 -0.78 -11.23
N SER A 94 3.99 0.37 -10.67
CA SER A 94 5.31 0.63 -10.12
C SER A 94 5.32 0.33 -8.62
N THR A 95 6.27 -0.49 -8.16
CA THR A 95 6.32 -1.02 -6.78
C THR A 95 7.73 -1.04 -6.22
N TYR A 96 7.88 -0.94 -4.89
CA TYR A 96 9.15 -1.23 -4.19
C TYR A 96 9.29 -2.70 -3.76
N GLY A 97 8.29 -3.52 -4.07
CA GLY A 97 8.34 -4.97 -3.96
C GLY A 97 7.39 -5.55 -2.91
N ALA A 98 7.42 -6.87 -2.83
CA ALA A 98 6.54 -7.66 -1.98
C ALA A 98 7.29 -8.46 -0.90
N HIS A 99 8.40 -9.11 -1.29
CA HIS A 99 9.24 -9.88 -0.37
C HIS A 99 10.67 -9.36 -0.34
N VAL A 100 11.18 -9.18 0.87
CA VAL A 100 12.61 -9.02 1.16
C VAL A 100 12.94 -9.82 2.41
N ASP A 101 14.09 -10.50 2.43
CA ASP A 101 14.58 -11.22 3.60
C ASP A 101 15.09 -10.24 4.67
N LYS A 102 14.15 -9.59 5.35
CA LYS A 102 14.41 -8.55 6.35
C LYS A 102 13.49 -8.71 7.56
N CYS A 103 14.03 -9.25 8.65
CA CYS A 103 13.29 -9.44 9.90
C CYS A 103 13.55 -8.32 10.92
N PRO A 104 12.55 -7.92 11.73
CA PRO A 104 11.13 -8.27 11.64
C PRO A 104 10.38 -7.37 10.63
N SER A 105 9.72 -7.98 9.65
CA SER A 105 8.87 -7.28 8.66
C SER A 105 7.86 -8.24 8.03
N TRP A 106 6.68 -7.76 7.65
CA TRP A 106 5.72 -8.54 6.86
C TRP A 106 6.21 -8.83 5.44
N HIS A 107 7.16 -8.03 4.92
CA HIS A 107 7.86 -8.39 3.69
C HIS A 107 8.66 -9.69 3.84
N ALA A 108 9.24 -9.98 5.02
CA ALA A 108 9.95 -11.24 5.24
C ALA A 108 9.03 -12.46 5.06
N SER A 109 7.76 -12.32 5.38
CA SER A 109 6.76 -13.38 5.17
C SER A 109 6.09 -13.37 3.78
N GLY A 110 6.43 -12.42 2.91
CA GLY A 110 5.78 -12.26 1.61
C GLY A 110 4.33 -11.76 1.70
N ARG A 111 3.97 -11.07 2.78
CA ARG A 111 2.60 -10.61 3.08
C ARG A 111 2.51 -9.09 3.22
N ALA A 112 3.36 -8.40 2.48
CA ALA A 112 3.36 -6.95 2.36
C ALA A 112 3.62 -6.54 0.89
N PHE A 113 3.20 -5.34 0.51
CA PHE A 113 3.43 -4.78 -0.82
C PHE A 113 3.54 -3.27 -0.77
N ASP A 114 4.53 -2.72 -1.48
CA ASP A 114 4.76 -1.27 -1.53
C ASP A 114 4.36 -0.71 -2.89
N ILE A 115 3.28 0.08 -2.94
CA ILE A 115 2.73 0.65 -4.18
C ILE A 115 3.30 2.05 -4.36
N ALA A 116 4.07 2.27 -5.43
CA ALA A 116 4.61 3.57 -5.76
C ALA A 116 3.72 4.36 -6.73
N GLU A 117 3.28 3.75 -7.84
CA GLU A 117 2.42 4.41 -8.84
C GLU A 117 1.52 3.36 -9.54
N LEU A 118 0.27 3.73 -9.81
CA LEU A 118 -0.67 2.99 -10.64
C LEU A 118 -0.92 3.77 -11.92
N ILE A 119 -0.48 3.23 -13.05
CA ILE A 119 -0.69 3.83 -14.37
C ILE A 119 -1.88 3.13 -14.99
N HIS A 120 -2.91 3.91 -15.32
CA HIS A 120 -4.09 3.47 -16.04
C HIS A 120 -4.09 4.05 -17.46
N GLU A 121 -5.01 3.59 -18.31
CA GLU A 121 -5.18 4.12 -19.67
C GLU A 121 -5.49 5.63 -19.68
N ASP A 122 -6.36 6.09 -18.77
CA ASP A 122 -6.84 7.48 -18.73
C ASP A 122 -6.22 8.33 -17.59
N GLY A 123 -5.17 7.83 -16.93
CA GLY A 123 -4.53 8.61 -15.87
C GLY A 123 -3.50 7.86 -15.02
N THR A 124 -2.98 8.55 -14.01
CA THR A 124 -2.02 7.98 -13.07
C THR A 124 -2.38 8.37 -11.66
N VAL A 125 -2.39 7.39 -10.75
CA VAL A 125 -2.46 7.63 -9.31
C VAL A 125 -1.08 7.37 -8.73
N SER A 126 -0.44 8.43 -8.23
CA SER A 126 0.93 8.39 -7.74
C SER A 126 0.97 8.45 -6.21
N CYS A 127 1.64 7.47 -5.60
CA CYS A 127 1.92 7.44 -4.15
C CYS A 127 3.19 8.20 -3.77
N ARG A 128 3.80 8.91 -4.73
CA ARG A 128 5.05 9.66 -4.58
C ARG A 128 4.89 11.03 -3.95
N TYR A 129 4.38 11.09 -2.72
CA TYR A 129 4.24 12.35 -1.97
C TYR A 129 5.56 13.16 -1.97
N ASP A 130 6.70 12.48 -1.90
CA ASP A 130 8.05 13.05 -2.02
C ASP A 130 8.31 13.86 -3.30
N ARG A 131 7.52 13.65 -4.36
CA ARG A 131 7.62 14.36 -5.64
C ARG A 131 6.60 15.47 -5.81
N TRP A 132 5.42 15.35 -5.21
CA TRP A 132 4.30 16.26 -5.48
C TRP A 132 3.77 17.03 -4.25
N GLY A 133 4.15 16.66 -3.03
CA GLY A 133 3.89 17.42 -1.81
C GLY A 133 2.40 17.70 -1.57
N GLU A 134 2.04 18.96 -1.39
CA GLU A 134 0.67 19.35 -1.00
C GLU A 134 -0.26 19.61 -2.21
N ASP A 135 0.00 18.99 -3.38
CA ASP A 135 -0.88 19.11 -4.54
C ASP A 135 -2.29 18.55 -4.24
N PRO A 136 -3.35 19.37 -4.24
CA PRO A 136 -4.67 18.93 -3.77
C PRO A 136 -5.31 17.84 -4.63
N ALA A 137 -5.09 17.86 -5.95
CA ALA A 137 -5.68 16.88 -6.86
C ALA A 137 -5.02 15.51 -6.67
N ARG A 138 -3.70 15.49 -6.46
CA ARG A 138 -2.94 14.26 -6.17
C ARG A 138 -3.26 13.73 -4.78
N LEU A 139 -3.35 14.59 -3.76
CA LEU A 139 -3.78 14.19 -2.41
C LEU A 139 -5.16 13.53 -2.44
N ARG A 140 -6.11 14.10 -3.18
CA ARG A 140 -7.44 13.49 -3.31
C ARG A 140 -7.37 12.08 -3.88
N GLN A 141 -6.65 11.87 -4.99
CA GLN A 141 -6.53 10.54 -5.60
C GLN A 141 -5.73 9.56 -4.71
N TYR A 142 -4.67 10.05 -4.07
CA TYR A 142 -3.86 9.30 -3.12
C TYR A 142 -4.72 8.75 -1.97
N TRP A 143 -5.55 9.58 -1.36
CA TRP A 143 -6.37 9.16 -0.22
C TRP A 143 -7.57 8.30 -0.64
N ARG A 144 -8.09 8.44 -1.87
CA ARG A 144 -9.05 7.47 -2.46
C ARG A 144 -8.42 6.09 -2.64
N LEU A 145 -7.19 6.04 -3.16
CA LEU A 145 -6.43 4.79 -3.29
C LEU A 145 -6.14 4.16 -1.92
N ALA A 146 -5.65 4.96 -0.97
CA ALA A 146 -5.38 4.48 0.39
C ALA A 146 -6.66 3.95 1.08
N ALA A 147 -7.81 4.57 0.84
CA ALA A 147 -9.10 4.08 1.32
C ALA A 147 -9.47 2.73 0.69
N SER A 148 -9.31 2.59 -0.63
CA SER A 148 -9.55 1.34 -1.35
C SER A 148 -8.70 0.19 -0.80
N LEU A 149 -7.40 0.42 -0.63
CA LEU A 149 -6.49 -0.56 -0.04
C LEU A 149 -6.91 -0.96 1.39
N SER A 150 -7.33 0.01 2.20
CA SER A 150 -7.75 -0.22 3.60
C SER A 150 -9.01 -1.07 3.76
N THR A 151 -9.73 -1.35 2.67
CA THR A 151 -10.85 -2.31 2.67
C THR A 151 -10.38 -3.75 2.79
N ARG A 152 -9.15 -4.05 2.34
CA ARG A 152 -8.55 -5.40 2.32
C ARG A 152 -7.37 -5.54 3.28
N PHE A 153 -6.62 -4.45 3.53
CA PHE A 153 -5.41 -4.45 4.34
C PHE A 153 -5.58 -3.59 5.59
N THR A 154 -5.46 -4.19 6.79
CA THR A 154 -5.60 -3.40 8.04
C THR A 154 -4.52 -2.34 8.16
N TYR A 155 -3.29 -2.67 7.76
CA TYR A 155 -2.22 -1.70 7.69
C TYR A 155 -2.05 -1.27 6.24
N THR A 156 -2.53 -0.05 5.99
CA THR A 156 -2.15 0.78 4.87
C THR A 156 -1.37 1.95 5.46
N LEU A 157 -0.05 2.01 5.26
CA LEU A 157 0.80 3.06 5.81
C LEU A 157 1.03 4.12 4.75
N ALA A 158 0.68 5.35 5.09
CA ALA A 158 0.75 6.51 4.21
C ALA A 158 1.89 7.46 4.59
N TYR A 159 2.14 8.48 3.77
CA TYR A 159 3.20 9.47 4.02
C TYR A 159 3.20 10.10 5.43
N PRO A 160 2.07 10.32 6.14
CA PRO A 160 2.11 10.86 7.50
C PRO A 160 2.71 9.91 8.54
N TYR A 161 2.70 8.59 8.26
CA TYR A 161 3.14 7.58 9.22
C TYR A 161 4.60 7.75 9.61
N ASN A 162 5.47 7.95 8.60
CA ASN A 162 6.85 8.41 8.73
C ASN A 162 7.48 8.68 7.34
N ALA A 163 8.70 9.23 7.35
CA ALA A 163 9.44 9.59 6.14
C ALA A 163 9.74 8.41 5.18
N GLU A 164 9.75 7.16 5.65
CA GLU A 164 9.99 6.00 4.78
C GLU A 164 8.84 5.76 3.81
N HIS A 165 7.64 6.28 4.11
CA HIS A 165 6.42 6.12 3.31
C HIS A 165 6.11 7.35 2.45
N HIS A 166 7.05 8.30 2.32
CA HIS A 166 6.84 9.45 1.44
C HIS A 166 6.83 9.07 -0.05
N ASN A 167 7.35 7.90 -0.42
CA ASN A 167 7.47 7.46 -1.81
C ASN A 167 6.57 6.25 -2.16
N HIS A 168 5.74 5.77 -1.24
CA HIS A 168 4.81 4.67 -1.53
C HIS A 168 3.69 4.58 -0.49
N LEU A 169 2.63 3.87 -0.84
CA LEU A 169 1.70 3.29 0.13
C LEU A 169 2.16 1.86 0.44
N HIS A 170 2.42 1.57 1.71
CA HIS A 170 2.68 0.20 2.16
C HIS A 170 1.37 -0.46 2.52
N VAL A 171 1.18 -1.73 2.13
CA VAL A 171 0.08 -2.55 2.63
C VAL A 171 0.55 -3.88 3.20
N ASP A 172 -0.04 -4.28 4.31
CA ASP A 172 0.10 -5.64 4.86
C ASP A 172 -1.20 -6.13 5.49
N ASN A 173 -1.34 -7.45 5.55
CA ASN A 173 -2.50 -8.11 6.15
C ASN A 173 -2.16 -8.76 7.49
N GLY A 174 -1.16 -8.24 8.21
CA GLY A 174 -0.62 -8.84 9.42
C GLY A 174 -1.63 -8.93 10.58
N VAL A 175 -2.59 -8.00 10.62
CA VAL A 175 -3.60 -7.93 11.68
C VAL A 175 -4.89 -8.67 11.34
N ASN A 176 -5.40 -8.51 10.11
CA ASN A 176 -6.66 -9.16 9.68
C ASN A 176 -6.45 -10.53 9.03
N GLY A 177 -5.21 -10.92 8.72
CA GLY A 177 -4.97 -12.08 7.87
C GLY A 177 -5.72 -11.93 6.55
N TYR A 178 -6.46 -12.95 6.15
CA TYR A 178 -7.31 -12.91 4.96
C TYR A 178 -8.78 -12.60 5.30
N GLY A 179 -9.06 -12.14 6.52
CA GLY A 179 -10.38 -11.72 6.97
C GLY A 179 -10.65 -10.24 6.74
N ALA A 180 -11.87 -9.82 7.09
CA ALA A 180 -12.28 -8.41 6.97
C ALA A 180 -11.45 -7.47 7.85
N THR A 181 -11.18 -6.26 7.35
CA THR A 181 -10.59 -5.18 8.13
C THR A 181 -11.64 -4.57 9.06
N SER A 182 -11.20 -4.03 10.20
CA SER A 182 -12.05 -3.26 11.10
C SER A 182 -11.26 -2.11 11.71
N PHE A 183 -11.93 -0.98 11.94
CA PHE A 183 -11.28 0.20 12.47
C PHE A 183 -10.96 0.06 13.96
N ARG A 184 -9.72 0.39 14.34
CA ARG A 184 -9.30 0.48 15.74
C ARG A 184 -8.82 1.90 16.02
N GLU A 185 -9.56 2.63 16.87
CA GLU A 185 -9.26 4.03 17.22
C GLU A 185 -7.84 4.24 17.78
N ARG A 186 -7.23 3.19 18.35
CA ARG A 186 -5.86 3.23 18.88
C ARG A 186 -4.78 2.89 17.85
N SER A 187 -5.15 2.61 16.61
CA SER A 187 -4.20 2.41 15.52
C SER A 187 -3.90 3.76 14.88
N GLN A 188 -2.65 4.21 15.00
CA GLN A 188 -2.16 5.42 14.34
C GLN A 188 -2.40 5.33 12.82
N ALA A 189 -1.93 4.24 12.18
CA ALA A 189 -2.05 4.04 10.74
C ALA A 189 -3.51 4.13 10.24
N GLN A 190 -4.45 3.41 10.89
CA GLN A 190 -5.86 3.47 10.46
C GLN A 190 -6.46 4.86 10.71
N THR A 191 -6.06 5.53 11.79
CA THR A 191 -6.53 6.88 12.10
C THR A 191 -6.04 7.89 11.07
N GLU A 192 -4.78 7.81 10.65
CA GLU A 192 -4.23 8.65 9.58
C GLU A 192 -4.98 8.46 8.27
N ILE A 193 -5.35 7.22 7.92
CA ILE A 193 -6.20 6.93 6.76
C ILE A 193 -7.55 7.64 6.89
N ALA A 194 -8.23 7.50 8.02
CA ALA A 194 -9.51 8.17 8.25
C ALA A 194 -9.38 9.70 8.14
N GLN A 195 -8.37 10.29 8.77
CA GLN A 195 -8.11 11.73 8.76
C GLN A 195 -7.76 12.24 7.37
N GLY A 196 -6.91 11.53 6.62
CA GLY A 196 -6.53 11.89 5.26
C GLY A 196 -7.72 11.87 4.30
N VAL A 197 -8.56 10.84 4.40
CA VAL A 197 -9.83 10.74 3.67
C VAL A 197 -10.78 11.88 4.03
N LEU A 198 -11.01 12.13 5.32
CA LEU A 198 -11.87 13.22 5.79
C LEU A 198 -11.40 14.56 5.22
N ARG A 199 -10.09 14.84 5.29
CA ARG A 199 -9.51 16.10 4.86
C ARG A 199 -9.51 16.29 3.35
N HIS A 200 -8.98 15.32 2.61
CA HIS A 200 -8.67 15.51 1.19
C HIS A 200 -9.73 14.96 0.24
N VAL A 201 -10.55 14.02 0.69
CA VAL A 201 -11.65 13.45 -0.12
C VAL A 201 -12.96 14.16 0.22
N PHE A 202 -13.28 14.27 1.51
CA PHE A 202 -14.54 14.87 1.97
C PHE A 202 -14.45 16.36 2.34
N GLY A 203 -13.25 16.97 2.28
CA GLY A 203 -13.07 18.40 2.52
C GLY A 203 -13.37 18.85 3.96
N ARG A 204 -13.22 17.96 4.95
CA ARG A 204 -13.40 18.28 6.38
C ARG A 204 -12.13 18.92 6.95
N ASP A 205 -12.28 19.87 7.86
CA ASP A 205 -11.15 20.48 8.55
C ASP A 205 -10.67 19.59 9.70
N VAL A 206 -9.82 18.61 9.36
CA VAL A 206 -9.24 17.65 10.29
C VAL A 206 -7.72 17.63 10.09
N ALA A 207 -6.96 17.61 11.19
CA ALA A 207 -5.52 17.41 11.15
C ALA A 207 -5.22 15.91 11.01
N ILE A 208 -4.18 15.57 10.24
CA ILE A 208 -3.69 14.19 10.13
C ILE A 208 -2.64 13.98 11.22
N SER A 209 -3.11 13.74 12.45
CA SER A 209 -2.26 13.58 13.65
C SER A 209 -1.96 12.12 13.99
N GLY A 210 -2.77 11.19 13.49
CA GLY A 210 -2.77 9.79 13.91
C GLY A 210 -3.46 9.53 15.26
N ASP A 211 -3.95 10.58 15.93
CA ASP A 211 -4.77 10.47 17.14
C ASP A 211 -6.25 10.61 16.79
N PHE A 212 -7.07 9.62 17.14
CA PHE A 212 -8.51 9.66 16.90
C PHE A 212 -9.15 10.59 17.94
N ASP A 213 -9.10 11.90 17.69
CA ASP A 213 -9.58 12.96 18.56
C ASP A 213 -11.06 13.32 18.34
N ASP A 214 -11.55 14.33 19.05
CA ASP A 214 -12.95 14.73 18.97
C ASP A 214 -13.32 15.35 17.62
N ALA A 215 -12.41 16.13 17.02
CA ALA A 215 -12.61 16.68 15.69
C ALA A 215 -12.72 15.57 14.63
N THR A 216 -11.84 14.56 14.71
CA THR A 216 -11.89 13.38 13.84
C THR A 216 -13.20 12.61 14.05
N ARG A 217 -13.61 12.37 15.31
CA ARG A 217 -14.88 11.70 15.64
C ARG A 217 -16.10 12.43 15.07
N GLU A 218 -16.15 13.75 15.21
CA GLU A 218 -17.23 14.58 14.70
C GLU A 218 -17.29 14.53 13.16
N ALA A 219 -16.15 14.68 12.50
CA ALA A 219 -16.05 14.62 11.04
C ALA A 219 -16.44 13.24 10.47
N VAL A 220 -16.03 12.14 11.12
CA VAL A 220 -16.51 10.78 10.77
C VAL A 220 -18.03 10.72 10.85
N ARG A 221 -18.62 11.16 11.96
CA ARG A 221 -20.08 11.10 12.15
C ARG A 221 -20.81 11.92 11.09
N ALA A 222 -20.31 13.11 10.75
CA ALA A 222 -20.89 13.94 9.71
C ALA A 222 -20.85 13.24 8.34
N VAL A 223 -19.71 12.66 7.96
CA VAL A 223 -19.59 11.90 6.70
C VAL A 223 -20.47 10.65 6.71
N GLN A 224 -20.52 9.89 7.80
CA GLN A 224 -21.41 8.73 7.92
C GLN A 224 -22.88 9.14 7.77
N GLN A 225 -23.29 10.26 8.40
CA GLN A 225 -24.65 10.79 8.26
C GLN A 225 -24.95 11.20 6.81
N ASP A 226 -24.05 11.95 6.17
CA ASP A 226 -24.22 12.40 4.78
C ASP A 226 -24.29 11.23 3.79
N ALA A 227 -23.55 10.15 4.08
CA ALA A 227 -23.55 8.91 3.28
C ALA A 227 -24.64 7.90 3.69
N GLY A 228 -25.48 8.21 4.69
CA GLY A 228 -26.53 7.29 5.16
C GLY A 228 -26.02 6.04 5.90
N ILE A 229 -24.78 6.05 6.37
CA ILE A 229 -24.13 4.95 7.10
C ILE A 229 -24.56 5.02 8.58
N SER A 230 -25.38 4.08 9.01
CA SER A 230 -25.85 3.98 10.41
C SER A 230 -25.02 3.04 11.28
N VAL A 231 -24.15 2.25 10.68
CA VAL A 231 -23.32 1.25 11.36
C VAL A 231 -22.08 1.92 11.96
N ARG A 232 -21.69 1.52 13.18
CA ARG A 232 -20.54 2.10 13.89
C ARG A 232 -19.23 1.86 13.13
N LEU A 233 -18.39 2.90 13.01
CA LEU A 233 -17.10 2.84 12.32
C LEU A 233 -16.20 1.69 12.82
N ALA A 234 -16.17 1.41 14.13
CA ALA A 234 -15.34 0.37 14.74
C ALA A 234 -15.76 -1.08 14.40
N THR A 235 -16.81 -1.28 13.60
CA THR A 235 -17.20 -2.59 13.07
C THR A 235 -16.60 -2.79 11.68
N ALA A 236 -16.42 -4.05 11.25
CA ALA A 236 -15.92 -4.32 9.89
C ALA A 236 -16.84 -3.72 8.81
N GLU A 237 -18.15 -3.84 8.99
CA GLU A 237 -19.15 -3.27 8.07
C GLU A 237 -19.10 -1.74 8.04
N GLY A 238 -19.09 -1.09 9.21
CA GLY A 238 -19.05 0.38 9.28
C GLY A 238 -17.74 0.96 8.75
N TRP A 239 -16.60 0.29 9.00
CA TRP A 239 -15.32 0.67 8.44
C TRP A 239 -15.31 0.56 6.91
N LYS A 240 -15.74 -0.60 6.38
CA LYS A 240 -15.82 -0.81 4.94
C LYS A 240 -16.74 0.21 4.28
N ALA A 241 -17.94 0.45 4.83
CA ALA A 241 -18.89 1.41 4.27
C ALA A 241 -18.32 2.84 4.22
N PHE A 242 -17.59 3.26 5.26
CA PHE A 242 -16.92 4.56 5.28
C PHE A 242 -15.82 4.66 4.20
N LEU A 243 -15.01 3.62 4.04
CA LEU A 243 -13.98 3.56 3.01
C LEU A 243 -14.58 3.51 1.60
N ASP A 244 -15.59 2.69 1.36
CA ASP A 244 -16.27 2.59 0.07
C ASP A 244 -16.85 3.95 -0.35
N ALA A 245 -17.46 4.68 0.59
CA ALA A 245 -17.94 6.04 0.35
C ALA A 245 -16.81 7.00 -0.06
N ALA A 246 -15.61 6.85 0.50
CA ALA A 246 -14.45 7.65 0.14
C ALA A 246 -13.91 7.30 -1.25
N VAL A 247 -13.89 6.01 -1.60
CA VAL A 247 -13.38 5.53 -2.88
C VAL A 247 -14.16 6.13 -4.06
N VAL A 248 -15.49 6.25 -3.94
CA VAL A 248 -16.36 6.73 -5.03
C VAL A 248 -16.69 8.23 -4.97
N ALA A 249 -16.26 8.93 -3.92
CA ALA A 249 -16.45 10.38 -3.78
C ALA A 249 -15.63 11.16 -4.81
#